data_AF-A0A839IXI6-F1
#
_entry.id   AF-A0A839IXI6-F1
#
_cell.length_a   1.000
_cell.length_b   1.000
_cell.length_c   1.000
_cell.angle_alpha   90.00
_cell.angle_beta   90.00
_cell.angle_gamma   90.00
#
_symmetry.space_group_name_H-M   'P 1'
#
loop_
_entity.id
_entity.type
_entity.pdbx_description
1 polymer ?
#
loop_
_entity_poly.entity_id
_entity_poly.type
_entity_poly.pdbx_seq_one_letter_code
_entity_poly.pdbx_strand_id
1 'polypeptide(L)'
;FSGFFTYEVLSAPTLKPALLYMVILSLFGTAIAKVMFNRLVHIATPVFASSVTYLMPIIAVFWGVLDGERFGFLQAVATLIILIGVYLAHKRK
;
A
#
# COMPACT_ATOMS: atom_id res chain seq x y z
N PHE A 1 27.06 4.41 -12.38
CA PHE A 1 26.36 3.28 -13.03
C PHE A 1 26.08 2.21 -11.98
N SER A 2 24.86 1.66 -11.93
CA SER A 2 24.44 0.68 -10.92
C SER A 2 24.94 -0.76 -11.16
N GLY A 3 25.70 -1.01 -12.23
CA GLY A 3 26.23 -2.35 -12.55
C GLY A 3 25.18 -3.36 -13.03
N PHE A 4 23.93 -2.94 -13.27
CA PHE A 4 22.80 -3.83 -13.59
C PHE A 4 23.03 -4.68 -14.86
N PHE A 5 23.69 -4.11 -15.89
CA PHE A 5 23.93 -4.79 -17.17
C PHE A 5 25.20 -5.65 -17.20
N THR A 6 25.74 -6.03 -16.04
CA THR A 6 26.88 -6.95 -15.96
C THR A 6 26.43 -8.39 -16.19
N TYR A 7 27.32 -9.21 -16.76
CA TYR A 7 27.05 -10.63 -17.05
C TYR A 7 26.61 -11.43 -15.82
N GLU A 8 27.18 -11.11 -14.65
CA GLU A 8 26.87 -11.73 -13.37
C GLU A 8 25.40 -11.50 -12.96
N VAL A 9 24.90 -10.27 -13.12
CA VAL A 9 23.51 -9.91 -12.77
C VAL A 9 22.52 -10.47 -13.79
N LEU A 10 22.86 -10.39 -15.09
CA LEU A 10 21.99 -10.89 -16.16
C LEU A 10 21.86 -12.42 -16.16
N SER A 11 22.89 -13.10 -15.69
CA SER A 11 22.90 -14.57 -15.57
C SER A 11 22.32 -15.07 -14.23
N ALA A 12 22.05 -14.17 -13.29
CA ALA A 12 21.49 -14.53 -12.00
C ALA A 12 20.09 -15.14 -12.17
N PRO A 13 19.83 -16.35 -11.63
CA PRO A 13 18.53 -17.01 -11.75
C PRO A 13 17.40 -16.24 -11.05
N THR A 14 17.74 -15.34 -10.12
CA THR A 14 16.82 -14.48 -9.38
C THR A 14 16.34 -13.26 -10.16
N LEU A 15 17.03 -12.87 -11.24
CA LEU A 15 16.69 -11.66 -11.99
C LEU A 15 15.31 -11.77 -12.67
N LYS A 16 15.04 -12.90 -13.33
CA LYS A 16 13.78 -13.17 -14.03
C LYS A 16 12.56 -13.10 -13.11
N PRO A 17 12.50 -13.83 -11.96
CA PRO A 17 11.36 -13.73 -11.06
C PRO A 17 11.24 -12.34 -10.40
N ALA A 18 12.36 -11.67 -10.08
CA ALA A 18 12.31 -10.32 -9.53
C ALA A 18 11.69 -9.31 -10.52
N LEU A 19 12.06 -9.37 -11.80
CA LEU A 19 11.45 -8.54 -12.84
C LEU A 19 9.97 -8.85 -13.00
N LEU A 20 9.57 -10.13 -12.94
CA LEU A 20 8.16 -10.52 -13.00
C LEU A 20 7.35 -9.92 -11.85
N TYR A 21 7.82 -10.04 -10.60
CA TYR A 21 7.16 -9.43 -9.45
C TYR A 21 7.08 -7.92 -9.55
N MET A 22 8.13 -7.27 -10.06
CA MET A 22 8.15 -5.83 -10.28
C MET A 22 7.13 -5.39 -11.33
N VAL A 23 7.02 -6.13 -12.44
CA VAL A 23 6.03 -5.87 -13.49
C VAL A 23 4.62 -5.99 -12.93
N ILE A 24 4.31 -7.09 -12.22
CA ILE A 24 2.99 -7.31 -11.61
C ILE A 24 2.66 -6.19 -10.61
N LEU A 25 3.59 -5.86 -9.71
CA LEU A 25 3.39 -4.80 -8.72
C LEU A 25 3.19 -3.43 -9.38
N SER A 26 4.00 -3.10 -10.40
CA SER A 26 3.91 -1.81 -11.09
C SER A 26 2.62 -1.65 -11.88
N LEU A 27 2.10 -2.73 -12.49
CA LEU A 27 0.84 -2.73 -13.21
C LEU A 27 -0.35 -2.55 -12.26
N PHE A 28 -0.49 -3.45 -11.28
CA PHE A 28 -1.66 -3.49 -10.42
C PHE A 28 -1.61 -2.45 -9.29
N GLY A 29 -0.48 -2.39 -8.57
CA GLY A 29 -0.32 -1.52 -7.41
C GLY A 29 -0.13 -0.04 -7.77
N THR A 30 0.45 0.25 -8.94
CA THR A 30 0.79 1.64 -9.33
C THR A 30 -0.03 2.12 -10.50
N ALA A 31 0.08 1.51 -11.69
CA ALA A 31 -0.52 2.04 -12.91
C ALA A 31 -2.05 2.03 -12.85
N ILE A 32 -2.65 0.86 -12.56
CA ILE A 32 -4.11 0.71 -12.49
C ILE A 32 -4.68 1.53 -11.33
N ALA A 33 -4.09 1.40 -10.13
CA ALA A 33 -4.53 2.17 -8.95
C ALA A 33 -4.51 3.68 -9.19
N LYS A 34 -3.46 4.21 -9.85
CA LYS A 34 -3.32 5.64 -10.13
C LYS A 34 -4.30 6.13 -11.20
N VAL A 35 -4.59 5.32 -12.21
CA VAL A 35 -5.61 5.63 -13.23
C VAL A 35 -7.00 5.65 -12.60
N MET A 36 -7.33 4.64 -11.78
CA MET A 36 -8.58 4.59 -11.04
C MET A 36 -8.72 5.78 -10.08
N PHE A 37 -7.66 6.14 -9.36
CA PHE A 37 -7.66 7.28 -8.46
C PHE A 37 -7.86 8.61 -9.20
N ASN A 38 -7.16 8.85 -10.31
CA ASN A 38 -7.36 10.06 -11.12
C ASN A 38 -8.79 10.14 -11.65
N ARG A 39 -9.33 9.02 -12.10
CA ARG A 39 -10.70 8.96 -12.60
C ARG A 39 -11.73 9.16 -11.48
N LEU A 40 -11.46 8.61 -10.30
CA LEU A 40 -12.26 8.82 -9.10
C LEU A 40 -12.24 10.29 -8.68
N VAL A 41 -11.09 10.96 -8.66
CA VAL A 41 -11.00 12.39 -8.29
C VAL A 41 -11.76 13.27 -9.28
N HIS A 42 -11.83 12.89 -10.56
CA HIS A 42 -12.60 13.61 -11.57
C HIS A 42 -14.12 13.43 -11.46
N ILE A 43 -14.59 12.28 -10.93
CA ILE A 43 -16.02 11.91 -10.90
C ILE A 43 -16.62 12.06 -9.49
N ALA A 44 -15.84 11.78 -8.46
CA ALA A 44 -16.24 11.81 -7.07
C ALA A 44 -15.90 13.15 -6.43
N THR A 45 -16.71 13.55 -5.45
CA THR A 45 -16.40 14.71 -4.63
C THR A 45 -15.08 14.46 -3.87
N PRO A 46 -14.31 15.52 -3.53
CA PRO A 46 -13.08 15.40 -2.73
C PRO A 46 -13.26 14.60 -1.43
N VAL A 47 -14.49 14.52 -0.94
CA VAL A 47 -14.91 13.76 0.25
C VAL A 47 -14.76 12.25 0.03
N PHE A 48 -15.09 11.71 -1.15
CA PHE A 48 -14.97 10.28 -1.44
C PHE A 48 -13.51 9.82 -1.58
N ALA A 49 -12.66 10.66 -2.19
CA ALA A 49 -11.22 10.42 -2.26
C ALA A 49 -10.60 10.39 -0.85
N SER A 50 -11.09 11.24 0.06
CA SER A 50 -10.66 11.26 1.46
C SER A 50 -11.06 9.98 2.21
N SER A 51 -12.23 9.41 1.91
CA SER A 51 -12.71 8.15 2.50
C SER A 51 -11.76 6.97 2.26
N VAL A 52 -11.12 6.91 1.09
CA VAL A 52 -10.12 5.88 0.77
C VAL A 52 -8.91 5.98 1.71
N THR A 53 -8.47 7.19 2.04
CA THR A 53 -7.37 7.42 2.98
C THR A 53 -7.74 7.00 4.42
N TYR A 54 -9.00 7.17 4.82
CA TYR A 54 -9.48 6.73 6.15
C TYR A 54 -9.64 5.21 6.26
N LEU A 55 -9.90 4.53 5.15
CA LEU A 55 -9.96 3.06 5.09
C LEU A 55 -8.57 2.42 5.11
N MET A 56 -7.53 3.13 4.70
CA MET A 56 -6.16 2.58 4.56
C MET A 56 -5.62 1.93 5.83
N PRO A 57 -5.70 2.54 7.03
CA PRO A 57 -5.20 1.93 8.28
C PRO A 57 -6.01 0.69 8.68
N ILE A 58 -7.33 0.72 8.43
CA ILE A 58 -8.24 -0.39 8.76
C ILE A 58 -7.92 -1.60 7.88
N ILE A 59 -7.79 -1.39 6.56
CA ILE A 59 -7.46 -2.45 5.60
C ILE A 59 -6.07 -3.02 5.88
N ALA A 60 -5.09 -2.18 6.24
CA ALA A 60 -3.74 -2.63 6.59
C ALA A 60 -3.73 -3.57 7.80
N VAL A 61 -4.42 -3.21 8.88
CA VAL A 61 -4.55 -4.07 10.07
C VAL A 61 -5.28 -5.37 9.73
N PHE A 62 -6.35 -5.29 8.95
CA PHE A 62 -7.10 -6.47 8.52
C PHE A 62 -6.23 -7.46 7.75
N TRP A 63 -5.43 -6.98 6.79
CA TRP A 63 -4.49 -7.83 6.04
C TRP A 63 -3.39 -8.41 6.93
N GLY A 64 -2.80 -7.63 7.84
CA GLY A 64 -1.77 -8.15 8.75
C GLY A 64 -2.29 -9.24 9.69
N VAL A 65 -3.55 -9.12 10.15
CA VAL A 65 -4.20 -10.19 10.93
C VAL A 65 -4.44 -11.44 10.07
N LEU A 66 -4.85 -11.29 8.82
CA LEU A 66 -5.04 -12.42 7.89
C LEU A 66 -3.73 -13.13 7.54
N ASP A 67 -2.62 -12.41 7.43
CA ASP A 67 -1.28 -12.97 7.18
C ASP A 67 -0.70 -13.66 8.44
N GLY A 68 -1.43 -13.63 9.56
CA GLY A 68 -1.04 -14.28 10.81
C GLY A 68 0.05 -13.54 11.58
N GLU A 69 0.24 -12.24 11.30
CA GLU A 69 1.23 -11.43 12.02
C GLU A 69 0.91 -11.38 13.52
N ARG A 70 1.93 -11.67 14.34
CA ARG A 70 1.80 -11.57 15.79
C ARG A 70 1.98 -10.12 16.22
N PHE A 71 0.87 -9.42 16.37
CA PHE A 71 0.87 -8.08 16.95
C PHE A 71 1.29 -8.15 18.41
N GLY A 72 2.47 -7.59 18.72
CA GLY A 72 2.91 -7.42 20.11
C GLY A 72 2.01 -6.42 20.85
N PHE A 73 2.08 -6.43 22.19
CA PHE A 73 1.28 -5.51 23.03
C PHE A 73 1.50 -4.03 22.68
N LEU A 74 2.74 -3.62 22.43
CA LEU A 74 3.07 -2.25 22.01
C LEU A 74 2.49 -1.90 20.63
N GLN A 75 2.50 -2.84 19.69
CA GLN A 75 1.88 -2.64 18.37
C GLN A 75 0.37 -2.50 18.49
N ALA A 76 -0.28 -3.28 19.35
CA ALA A 76 -1.72 -3.15 19.59
C ALA A 76 -2.08 -1.75 20.11
N VAL A 77 -1.30 -1.22 21.07
CA VAL A 77 -1.48 0.15 21.59
C VAL A 77 -1.21 1.20 20.51
N ALA A 78 -0.13 1.04 19.72
CA ALA A 78 0.19 1.97 18.64
C ALA A 78 -0.92 1.99 17.55
N THR A 79 -1.42 0.82 17.15
CA THR A 79 -2.54 0.68 16.22
C THR A 79 -3.79 1.36 16.77
N LEU A 80 -4.11 1.18 18.05
CA LEU A 80 -5.25 1.84 18.70
C LEU A 80 -5.11 3.36 18.65
N ILE A 81 -3.92 3.90 18.94
CA ILE A 81 -3.64 5.34 18.87
C ILE A 81 -3.83 5.87 17.44
N ILE A 82 -3.32 5.16 16.43
CA ILE A 82 -3.47 5.56 15.01
C ILE A 82 -4.95 5.57 14.61
N LEU A 83 -5.70 4.51 14.94
CA LEU A 83 -7.13 4.42 14.62
C LEU A 83 -7.95 5.52 15.30
N ILE A 84 -7.65 5.84 16.57
CA ILE A 84 -8.28 6.96 17.30
C ILE A 84 -7.93 8.30 16.63
N GLY A 85 -6.67 8.51 16.25
CA GLY A 85 -6.22 9.73 15.56
C GLY A 85 -6.95 9.93 14.23
N VAL A 86 -7.13 8.87 13.45
CA VAL A 86 -7.88 8.88 12.18
C VAL A 86 -9.35 9.20 12.42
N TYR A 87 -9.97 8.58 13.42
CA TYR A 87 -11.37 8.85 13.80
C TYR A 87 -11.57 10.32 14.22
N LEU A 88 -10.68 10.87 15.03
CA LEU A 88 -10.78 12.26 15.51
C LEU A 88 -10.56 13.28 14.39
N ALA A 89 -9.60 13.03 13.50
CA ALA A 89 -9.34 13.89 12.34
C ALA A 89 -10.55 13.97 11.40
N HIS A 90 -11.37 12.92 11.33
CA HIS A 90 -12.58 12.90 10.52
C HIS A 90 -13.78 13.58 11.20
N LYS A 91 -13.90 13.48 12.54
CA LYS A 91 -15.05 14.04 13.31
C LYS A 91 -15.11 15.57 13.34
N ARG A 92 -14.05 16.28 12.89
CA ARG A 92 -13.94 17.76 12.90
C ARG A 92 -14.38 18.43 11.59
N LYS A 93 -15.03 17.72 10.67
CA LYS A 93 -15.75 18.31 9.54
C LYS A 93 -17.25 18.23 9.74
#